data_AF-A0A843JYI9-F1
#
_entry.id   AF-A0A843JYI9-F1
#
_cell.length_a   1.000
_cell.length_b   1.000
_cell.length_c   1.000
_cell.angle_alpha   90.00
_cell.angle_beta   90.00
_cell.angle_gamma   90.00
#
_symmetry.space_group_name_H-M   'P 1'
#
loop_
_entity.id
_entity.type
_entity.pdbx_description
1 polymer ?
#
loop_
_entity_poly.entity_id
_entity_poly.type
_entity_poly.pdbx_seq_one_letter_code
_entity_poly.pdbx_strand_id
1 'polypeptide(L)'
;SLANIDSTGVDIEFKEQDKDGDVGQGSGAVTATVVADATDDVLYVASHTATPSFETESKSKIHIAYLESDLASKVTLDKSGTDNVLEIEYYGEEVPAKVMVVGGDATVSGGTTSLGNILVKDTEVSSVATKNLIVVGGSCINSAAAALVGGTKCGASWTEATGVGQGQFLIKGYADSTITTGFALLVAGYDVDDTVKASTYLTNKVVDTSKALKGTSSTLVAVEIEEA
;
A
#
# COMPACT_ATOMS: atom_id res chain seq x y z
N SER A 1 -26.23 1.81 -6.79
CA SER A 1 -25.03 1.22 -7.42
C SER A 1 -23.94 1.16 -6.37
N LEU A 2 -23.51 -0.05 -6.01
CA LEU A 2 -22.39 -0.29 -5.10
C LEU A 2 -21.30 -0.91 -5.98
N ALA A 3 -20.22 -0.18 -6.23
CA ALA A 3 -19.05 -0.75 -6.88
C ALA A 3 -18.51 -1.87 -5.98
N ASN A 4 -18.52 -3.10 -6.47
CA ASN A 4 -17.89 -4.23 -5.78
C ASN A 4 -16.41 -4.21 -6.17
N ILE A 5 -15.54 -4.05 -5.18
CA ILE A 5 -14.10 -3.89 -5.41
C ILE A 5 -13.46 -5.24 -5.11
N ASP A 6 -12.77 -5.83 -6.09
CA ASP A 6 -11.87 -6.95 -5.84
C ASP A 6 -10.42 -6.57 -6.22
N SER A 7 -9.46 -7.38 -5.80
CA SER A 7 -8.02 -7.13 -6.00
C SER A 7 -7.56 -7.18 -7.46
N THR A 8 -8.47 -7.33 -8.43
CA THR A 8 -8.17 -7.46 -9.85
C THR A 8 -8.69 -6.32 -10.72
N GLY A 9 -9.49 -5.40 -10.17
CA GLY A 9 -10.01 -4.24 -10.91
C GLY A 9 -11.11 -3.48 -10.18
N VAL A 10 -11.69 -2.49 -10.87
CA VAL A 10 -12.87 -1.77 -10.42
C VAL A 10 -14.05 -2.13 -11.32
N ASP A 11 -15.09 -2.71 -10.74
CA ASP A 11 -16.38 -2.88 -11.42
C ASP A 11 -17.21 -1.61 -11.30
N ILE A 12 -17.52 -1.03 -12.45
CA ILE A 12 -18.39 0.14 -12.59
C ILE A 12 -19.73 -0.35 -13.11
N GLU A 13 -20.80 -0.07 -12.36
CA GLU A 13 -22.17 -0.40 -12.73
C GLU A 13 -22.98 0.89 -12.95
N PHE A 14 -23.47 1.06 -14.17
CA PHE A 14 -24.43 2.08 -14.57
C PHE A 14 -25.80 1.43 -14.71
N LYS A 15 -26.80 1.98 -14.02
CA LYS A 15 -28.21 1.60 -14.15
C LYS A 15 -29.02 2.80 -14.58
N GLU A 16 -29.89 2.63 -15.55
CA GLU A 16 -30.75 3.71 -16.00
C GLU A 16 -31.85 4.07 -14.98
N GLN A 17 -32.39 5.27 -15.13
CA GLN A 17 -33.65 5.65 -14.51
C GLN A 17 -34.81 4.92 -15.19
N ASP A 18 -35.92 4.72 -14.47
CA ASP A 18 -37.17 4.33 -15.09
C ASP A 18 -37.92 5.53 -15.69
N LYS A 19 -39.07 5.27 -16.31
CA LYS A 19 -39.93 6.26 -16.95
C LYS A 19 -40.44 7.37 -16.02
N ASP A 20 -40.41 7.13 -14.70
CA ASP A 20 -40.90 8.04 -13.68
C ASP A 20 -39.75 8.87 -13.07
N GLY A 21 -38.50 8.65 -13.54
CA GLY A 21 -37.29 9.34 -13.08
C GLY A 21 -36.59 8.66 -11.91
N ASP A 22 -37.01 7.44 -11.53
CA ASP A 22 -36.44 6.74 -10.37
C ASP A 22 -35.07 6.12 -10.73
N VAL A 23 -34.02 6.60 -10.07
CA VAL A 23 -32.63 6.20 -10.32
C VAL A 23 -32.39 4.71 -10.05
N GLY A 24 -31.90 4.00 -11.07
CA GLY A 24 -31.47 2.62 -10.98
C GLY A 24 -32.59 1.58 -11.08
N GLN A 25 -33.80 2.02 -11.46
CA GLN A 25 -34.97 1.18 -11.67
C GLN A 25 -35.30 0.94 -13.15
N GLY A 26 -34.53 1.54 -14.07
CA GLY A 26 -34.64 1.27 -15.51
C GLY A 26 -34.20 -0.16 -15.85
N SER A 27 -34.72 -0.69 -16.97
CA SER A 27 -34.38 -2.02 -17.48
C SER A 27 -32.96 -2.14 -18.04
N GLY A 28 -32.33 -1.02 -18.38
CA GLY A 28 -30.96 -0.95 -18.91
C GLY A 28 -29.89 -0.91 -17.83
N ALA A 29 -28.86 -1.75 -17.99
CA ALA A 29 -27.65 -1.72 -17.17
C ALA A 29 -26.39 -1.95 -18.02
N VAL A 30 -25.33 -1.24 -17.65
CA VAL A 30 -23.97 -1.41 -18.20
C VAL A 30 -23.05 -1.72 -17.04
N THR A 31 -22.28 -2.80 -17.18
CA THR A 31 -21.16 -3.08 -16.28
C THR A 31 -19.86 -3.00 -17.06
N ALA A 32 -18.83 -2.46 -16.43
CA ALA A 32 -17.48 -2.41 -16.99
C ALA A 32 -16.47 -2.73 -15.90
N THR A 33 -15.57 -3.66 -16.16
CA THR A 33 -14.42 -3.94 -15.31
C THR A 33 -13.22 -3.17 -15.87
N VAL A 34 -12.73 -2.21 -15.08
CA VAL A 34 -11.52 -1.45 -15.39
C VAL A 34 -10.35 -2.06 -14.63
N VAL A 35 -9.24 -2.32 -15.34
CA VAL A 35 -8.02 -2.86 -14.75
C VAL A 35 -6.82 -2.01 -15.19
N ALA A 36 -5.72 -2.09 -14.44
CA ALA A 36 -4.44 -1.54 -14.89
C ALA A 36 -3.75 -2.54 -15.82
N ASP A 37 -3.15 -2.04 -16.90
CA ASP A 37 -2.22 -2.82 -17.71
C ASP A 37 -0.98 -3.15 -16.90
N ALA A 38 -0.59 -4.42 -16.93
CA ALA A 38 0.54 -4.92 -16.15
C ALA A 38 1.91 -4.44 -16.68
N THR A 39 1.93 -3.75 -17.82
CA THR A 39 3.16 -3.36 -18.55
C THR A 39 3.44 -1.87 -18.43
N ASP A 40 2.42 -1.02 -18.49
CA ASP A 40 2.56 0.44 -18.52
C ASP A 40 1.69 1.18 -17.49
N ASP A 41 1.02 0.45 -16.59
CA ASP A 41 0.15 0.98 -15.53
C ASP A 41 -1.02 1.86 -16.04
N VAL A 42 -1.35 1.78 -17.33
CA VAL A 42 -2.50 2.49 -17.92
C VAL A 42 -3.80 1.74 -17.60
N LEU A 43 -4.82 2.47 -17.14
CA LEU A 43 -6.14 1.89 -16.89
C LEU A 43 -6.89 1.65 -18.21
N TYR A 44 -7.42 0.43 -18.40
CA TYR A 44 -8.23 0.08 -19.55
C TYR A 44 -9.45 -0.77 -19.15
N VAL A 45 -10.48 -0.76 -20.00
CA VAL A 45 -11.66 -1.62 -19.83
C VAL A 45 -11.30 -3.05 -20.24
N ALA A 46 -11.17 -3.95 -19.27
CA ALA A 46 -10.86 -5.36 -19.48
C ALA A 46 -12.08 -6.18 -19.92
N SER A 47 -13.24 -5.88 -19.33
CA SER A 47 -14.49 -6.56 -19.61
C SER A 47 -15.66 -5.58 -19.51
N HIS A 48 -16.75 -5.87 -20.22
CA HIS A 48 -17.96 -5.08 -20.15
C HIS A 48 -19.17 -5.93 -20.54
N THR A 49 -20.34 -5.55 -20.01
CA THR A 49 -21.63 -6.06 -20.47
C THR A 49 -22.60 -4.88 -20.60
N ALA A 50 -23.47 -4.93 -21.61
CA ALA A 50 -24.60 -4.04 -21.74
C ALA A 50 -25.83 -4.89 -22.02
N THR A 51 -26.96 -4.50 -21.44
CA THR A 51 -28.26 -5.13 -21.71
C THR A 51 -29.20 -4.06 -22.27
N PRO A 52 -29.60 -4.15 -23.56
CA PRO A 52 -29.27 -5.18 -24.56
C PRO A 52 -27.82 -5.10 -25.05
N SER A 53 -27.42 -6.12 -25.80
CA SER A 53 -26.04 -6.32 -26.27
C SER A 53 -25.60 -5.29 -27.31
N PHE A 54 -24.28 -5.11 -27.42
CA PHE A 54 -23.65 -4.31 -28.47
C PHE A 54 -23.95 -4.86 -29.87
N GLU A 55 -24.31 -3.95 -30.77
CA GLU A 55 -24.32 -4.20 -32.20
C GLU A 55 -22.88 -4.20 -32.71
N THR A 56 -22.52 -5.27 -33.43
CA THR A 56 -21.15 -5.49 -33.91
C THR A 56 -21.14 -5.76 -35.40
N GLU A 57 -20.50 -4.90 -36.19
CA GLU A 57 -20.02 -5.33 -37.51
C GLU A 57 -18.76 -6.18 -37.31
N SER A 58 -18.66 -7.34 -37.97
CA SER A 58 -17.61 -8.36 -37.70
C SER A 58 -16.16 -7.90 -37.86
N LYS A 59 -15.90 -6.65 -38.28
CA LYS A 59 -14.56 -6.06 -38.43
C LYS A 59 -14.42 -4.68 -37.78
N SER A 60 -15.47 -4.12 -37.18
CA SER A 60 -15.39 -2.82 -36.54
C SER A 60 -14.58 -2.91 -35.25
N LYS A 61 -13.75 -1.91 -34.99
CA LYS A 61 -13.12 -1.70 -33.68
C LYS A 61 -14.00 -0.87 -32.76
N ILE A 62 -15.07 -0.29 -33.28
CA ILE A 62 -16.05 0.52 -32.57
C ILE A 62 -17.35 -0.29 -32.45
N HIS A 63 -17.82 -0.51 -31.23
CA HIS A 63 -19.02 -1.29 -30.92
C HIS A 63 -20.01 -0.35 -30.24
N ILE A 64 -21.30 -0.43 -30.60
CA ILE A 64 -22.33 0.48 -30.09
C ILE A 64 -23.49 -0.35 -29.53
N ALA A 65 -23.95 -0.03 -28.33
CA ALA A 65 -25.20 -0.54 -27.76
C ALA A 65 -26.13 0.63 -27.44
N TYR A 66 -27.43 0.39 -27.51
CA TYR A 66 -28.44 1.28 -26.97
C TYR A 66 -29.16 0.55 -25.85
N LEU A 67 -29.31 1.18 -24.69
CA LEU A 67 -30.05 0.58 -23.60
C LEU A 67 -31.54 0.50 -23.92
N GLU A 68 -32.18 -0.64 -23.63
CA GLU A 68 -33.63 -0.80 -23.76
C GLU A 68 -34.32 -0.08 -22.62
N SER A 69 -34.53 1.23 -22.79
CA SER A 69 -35.29 2.09 -21.90
C SER A 69 -35.87 3.29 -22.64
N ASP A 70 -36.71 4.06 -21.95
CA ASP A 70 -37.28 5.30 -22.48
C ASP A 70 -36.23 6.39 -22.71
N LEU A 71 -35.09 6.33 -22.00
CA LEU A 71 -33.96 7.25 -22.20
C LEU A 71 -33.04 6.80 -23.34
N ALA A 72 -33.00 5.49 -23.61
CA ALA A 72 -32.21 4.88 -24.67
C ALA A 72 -30.73 5.32 -24.66
N SER A 73 -30.09 5.29 -23.48
CA SER A 73 -28.70 5.72 -23.36
C SER A 73 -27.80 4.92 -24.29
N LYS A 74 -26.87 5.61 -24.94
CA LYS A 74 -25.97 5.01 -25.93
C LYS A 74 -24.63 4.69 -25.28
N VAL A 75 -24.15 3.49 -25.52
CA VAL A 75 -22.86 3.00 -25.03
C VAL A 75 -21.98 2.73 -26.22
N THR A 76 -20.79 3.34 -26.25
CA THR A 76 -19.81 3.16 -27.31
C THR A 76 -18.55 2.56 -26.71
N LEU A 77 -18.06 1.46 -27.29
CA LEU A 77 -16.78 0.86 -26.96
C LEU A 77 -15.83 0.96 -28.15
N ASP A 78 -14.78 1.77 -28.00
CA ASP A 78 -13.72 1.93 -28.98
C ASP A 78 -12.50 1.10 -28.58
N LYS A 79 -12.13 0.17 -29.47
CA LYS A 79 -10.93 -0.70 -29.38
C LYS A 79 -9.92 -0.40 -30.49
N SER A 80 -9.97 0.78 -31.08
CA SER A 80 -9.10 1.16 -32.21
C SER A 80 -7.70 1.60 -31.76
N GLY A 81 -7.56 2.06 -30.52
CA GLY A 81 -6.29 2.44 -29.91
C GLY A 81 -5.59 1.31 -29.13
N THR A 82 -4.55 1.67 -28.38
CA THR A 82 -3.93 0.80 -27.36
C THR A 82 -4.84 0.62 -26.15
N ASP A 83 -5.66 1.63 -25.87
CA ASP A 83 -6.52 1.70 -24.70
C ASP A 83 -7.96 1.48 -25.15
N ASN A 84 -8.70 0.61 -24.46
CA ASN A 84 -10.13 0.42 -24.71
C ASN A 84 -10.91 1.55 -24.02
N VAL A 85 -11.63 2.36 -24.81
CA VAL A 85 -12.43 3.49 -24.31
C VAL A 85 -13.90 3.11 -24.29
N LEU A 86 -14.55 3.21 -23.13
CA LEU A 86 -16.00 3.06 -22.97
C LEU A 86 -16.63 4.43 -22.73
N GLU A 87 -17.50 4.85 -23.64
CA GLU A 87 -18.26 6.10 -23.56
C GLU A 87 -19.74 5.78 -23.32
N ILE A 88 -20.37 6.48 -22.38
CA ILE A 88 -21.80 6.36 -22.10
C ILE A 88 -22.43 7.74 -22.27
N GLU A 89 -23.30 7.85 -23.26
CA GLU A 89 -24.09 9.04 -23.56
C GLU A 89 -25.48 8.85 -22.93
N TYR A 90 -25.75 9.62 -21.86
CA TYR A 90 -26.96 9.52 -21.05
C TYR A 90 -27.91 10.68 -21.38
N TYR A 91 -29.16 10.37 -21.70
CA TYR A 91 -30.14 11.36 -22.17
C TYR A 91 -31.19 11.78 -21.12
N GLY A 92 -31.00 11.38 -19.86
CA GLY A 92 -31.85 11.79 -18.73
C GLY A 92 -31.28 12.97 -17.93
N GLU A 93 -31.87 13.25 -16.76
CA GLU A 93 -31.34 14.25 -15.82
C GLU A 93 -30.03 13.77 -15.17
N GLU A 94 -29.06 14.67 -14.97
CA GLU A 94 -27.68 14.38 -14.51
C GLU A 94 -27.64 13.43 -13.30
N VAL A 95 -26.94 12.29 -13.43
CA VAL A 95 -26.77 11.31 -12.34
C VAL A 95 -25.32 11.36 -11.83
N PRO A 96 -25.09 11.58 -10.51
CA PRO A 96 -23.75 11.58 -9.96
C PRO A 96 -23.16 10.16 -9.90
N ALA A 97 -22.07 9.93 -10.64
CA ALA A 97 -21.27 8.71 -10.52
C ALA A 97 -20.35 8.79 -9.29
N LYS A 98 -20.54 7.89 -8.32
CA LYS A 98 -19.63 7.76 -7.18
C LYS A 98 -18.50 6.79 -7.52
N VAL A 99 -17.37 7.33 -7.97
CA VAL A 99 -16.13 6.57 -8.18
C VAL A 99 -15.25 6.70 -6.93
N MET A 100 -14.91 5.58 -6.31
CA MET A 100 -13.93 5.53 -5.22
C MET A 100 -12.74 4.69 -5.68
N VAL A 101 -11.56 5.32 -5.78
CA VAL A 101 -10.29 4.63 -6.01
C VAL A 101 -9.70 4.35 -4.63
N VAL A 102 -9.78 3.09 -4.20
CA VAL A 102 -9.09 2.63 -2.99
C VAL A 102 -7.75 2.07 -3.43
N GLY A 103 -6.65 2.63 -2.92
CA GLY A 103 -5.31 2.11 -3.21
C GLY A 103 -5.23 0.64 -2.79
N GLY A 104 -4.79 -0.22 -3.69
CA GLY A 104 -4.69 -1.66 -3.42
C GLY A 104 -3.80 -1.92 -2.20
N ASP A 105 -4.22 -2.85 -1.35
CA ASP A 105 -3.40 -3.34 -0.26
C ASP A 105 -2.07 -3.88 -0.82
N ALA A 106 -0.95 -3.47 -0.21
CA ALA A 106 0.35 -4.03 -0.55
C ALA A 106 0.44 -5.46 -0.01
N THR A 107 0.17 -6.45 -0.85
CA THR A 107 0.42 -7.85 -0.52
C THR A 107 1.92 -8.12 -0.51
N VAL A 108 2.51 -8.33 0.68
CA VAL A 108 3.85 -8.92 0.80
C VAL A 108 3.70 -10.42 0.55
N SER A 109 3.73 -10.85 -0.72
CA SER A 109 3.85 -12.27 -1.03
C SER A 109 5.27 -12.71 -0.72
N GLY A 110 5.48 -13.35 0.42
CA GLY A 110 6.60 -14.28 0.55
C GLY A 110 6.44 -15.28 -0.60
N GLY A 111 7.48 -15.45 -1.42
CA GLY A 111 7.47 -16.50 -2.46
C GLY A 111 7.12 -17.85 -1.84
N THR A 112 6.88 -18.87 -2.64
CA THR A 112 6.48 -20.23 -2.20
C THR A 112 7.39 -20.90 -1.15
N THR A 113 8.50 -20.25 -0.77
CA THR A 113 9.27 -20.50 0.44
C THR A 113 8.73 -19.66 1.60
N SER A 114 8.20 -20.33 2.63
CA SER A 114 7.98 -19.75 3.95
C SER A 114 9.12 -18.78 4.30
N LEU A 115 8.80 -17.58 4.80
CA LEU A 115 9.75 -16.53 5.20
C LEU A 115 10.81 -17.00 6.23
N GLY A 116 10.73 -18.27 6.67
CA GLY A 116 11.56 -18.86 7.70
C GLY A 116 11.17 -18.31 9.06
N ASN A 117 12.07 -18.48 10.03
CA ASN A 117 11.96 -17.78 11.29
C ASN A 117 12.33 -16.30 11.06
N ILE A 118 11.31 -15.44 11.01
CA ILE A 118 11.47 -13.97 10.93
C ILE A 118 11.97 -13.41 12.27
N LEU A 119 11.69 -14.13 13.36
CA LEU A 119 12.14 -13.82 14.71
C LEU A 119 13.36 -14.69 15.04
N VAL A 120 14.50 -14.03 15.18
CA VAL A 120 15.79 -14.65 15.51
C VAL A 120 16.34 -13.97 16.74
N LYS A 121 16.92 -14.74 17.68
CA LYS A 121 17.56 -14.16 18.86
C LYS A 121 18.83 -13.42 18.45
N ASP A 122 19.25 -12.43 19.23
CA ASP A 122 20.50 -11.72 18.96
C ASP A 122 21.72 -12.66 18.95
N THR A 123 21.71 -13.71 19.79
CA THR A 123 22.73 -14.77 19.83
C THR A 123 22.79 -15.62 18.56
N GLU A 124 21.78 -15.53 17.69
CA GLU A 124 21.64 -16.33 16.47
C GLU A 124 21.76 -15.47 15.20
N VAL A 125 22.20 -14.20 15.33
CA VAL A 125 22.28 -13.23 14.21
C VAL A 125 23.12 -13.72 13.02
N SER A 126 24.10 -14.61 13.26
CA SER A 126 24.91 -15.22 12.21
C SER A 126 24.09 -16.04 11.20
N SER A 127 22.94 -16.59 11.61
CA SER A 127 22.03 -17.34 10.73
C SER A 127 21.32 -16.45 9.70
N VAL A 128 21.31 -15.13 9.92
CA VAL A 128 20.63 -14.13 9.08
C VAL A 128 21.56 -13.02 8.58
N ALA A 129 22.87 -13.21 8.67
CA ALA A 129 23.89 -12.20 8.33
C ALA A 129 23.94 -11.77 6.86
N THR A 130 23.11 -12.34 5.98
CA THR A 130 22.98 -11.92 4.57
C THR A 130 21.65 -11.24 4.28
N LYS A 131 20.81 -11.04 5.29
CA LYS A 131 19.45 -10.49 5.18
C LYS A 131 19.42 -9.05 5.65
N ASN A 132 18.40 -8.30 5.25
CA ASN A 132 18.08 -7.05 5.90
C ASN A 132 17.52 -7.35 7.30
N LEU A 133 18.02 -6.65 8.31
CA LEU A 133 17.71 -6.93 9.71
C LEU A 133 17.00 -5.76 10.36
N ILE A 134 15.98 -6.05 11.17
CA ILE A 134 15.43 -5.10 12.15
C ILE A 134 15.86 -5.61 13.52
N VAL A 135 16.72 -4.85 14.18
CA VAL A 135 17.25 -5.15 15.50
C VAL A 135 16.44 -4.37 16.53
N VAL A 136 15.59 -5.07 17.27
CA VAL A 136 14.77 -4.48 18.34
C VAL A 136 15.45 -4.73 19.69
N GLY A 137 15.87 -3.67 20.36
CA GLY A 137 16.51 -3.75 21.68
C GLY A 137 17.60 -2.71 21.91
N GLY A 138 18.16 -2.71 23.12
CA GLY A 138 19.23 -1.79 23.54
C GLY A 138 20.60 -2.46 23.58
N SER A 139 21.70 -1.69 23.46
CA SER A 139 23.05 -2.26 23.37
C SER A 139 23.62 -2.85 24.65
N CYS A 140 22.99 -2.61 25.80
CA CYS A 140 23.39 -3.25 27.06
C CYS A 140 22.94 -4.71 27.15
N ILE A 141 21.83 -5.04 26.49
CA ILE A 141 21.16 -6.33 26.61
C ILE A 141 21.33 -7.17 25.35
N ASN A 142 21.32 -6.54 24.18
CA ASN A 142 21.35 -7.23 22.90
C ASN A 142 22.70 -7.06 22.20
N SER A 143 23.38 -8.17 21.95
CA SER A 143 24.68 -8.21 21.29
C SER A 143 24.61 -7.69 19.84
N ALA A 144 23.51 -7.94 19.13
CA ALA A 144 23.26 -7.37 17.81
C ALA A 144 23.13 -5.84 17.84
N ALA A 145 22.40 -5.29 18.83
CA ALA A 145 22.29 -3.83 19.00
C ALA A 145 23.63 -3.21 19.43
N ALA A 146 24.38 -3.89 20.29
CA ALA A 146 25.72 -3.50 20.70
C ALA A 146 26.67 -3.37 19.50
N ALA A 147 26.63 -4.32 18.58
CA ALA A 147 27.44 -4.27 17.37
C ALA A 147 27.14 -3.03 16.50
N LEU A 148 25.88 -2.60 16.44
CA LEU A 148 25.45 -1.43 15.67
C LEU A 148 25.87 -0.09 16.30
N VAL A 149 25.97 -0.01 17.63
CA VAL A 149 26.39 1.22 18.33
C VAL A 149 27.86 1.22 18.75
N GLY A 150 28.67 0.33 18.19
CA GLY A 150 30.12 0.28 18.42
C GLY A 150 30.54 -0.32 19.77
N GLY A 151 29.68 -1.14 20.40
CA GLY A 151 30.00 -1.91 21.59
C GLY A 151 28.85 -1.97 22.61
N THR A 152 29.08 -2.71 23.69
CA THR A 152 28.12 -2.77 24.81
C THR A 152 28.10 -1.43 25.54
N LYS A 153 26.94 -0.76 25.59
CA LYS A 153 26.76 0.52 26.28
C LYS A 153 25.52 0.45 27.17
N CYS A 154 25.64 0.95 28.39
CA CYS A 154 24.56 0.94 29.38
C CYS A 154 24.46 2.32 30.05
N GLY A 155 23.25 2.74 30.41
CA GLY A 155 23.01 3.98 31.15
C GLY A 155 23.63 5.21 30.48
N ALA A 156 24.48 5.94 31.20
CA ALA A 156 25.12 7.16 30.69
C ALA A 156 25.90 6.93 29.39
N SER A 157 26.64 5.83 29.29
CA SER A 157 27.42 5.51 28.08
C SER A 157 26.55 5.24 26.85
N TRP A 158 25.30 4.81 27.04
CA TRP A 158 24.32 4.71 25.96
C TRP A 158 23.86 6.09 25.53
N THR A 159 23.51 6.95 26.47
CA THR A 159 23.10 8.33 26.19
C THR A 159 24.20 9.13 25.51
N GLU A 160 25.46 8.95 25.90
CA GLU A 160 26.60 9.56 25.22
C GLU A 160 26.77 9.07 23.78
N ALA A 161 26.63 7.76 23.55
CA ALA A 161 26.83 7.16 22.24
C ALA A 161 25.66 7.40 21.26
N THR A 162 24.45 7.62 21.77
CA THR A 162 23.22 7.66 20.95
C THR A 162 22.45 8.97 21.04
N GLY A 163 22.75 9.81 22.03
CA GLY A 163 21.97 11.00 22.36
C GLY A 163 20.58 10.70 22.95
N VAL A 164 20.30 9.44 23.32
CA VAL A 164 19.01 8.96 23.85
C VAL A 164 19.12 8.68 25.35
N GLY A 165 18.30 9.40 26.13
CA GLY A 165 18.15 9.23 27.57
C GLY A 165 16.82 8.57 27.96
N GLN A 166 16.52 8.56 29.25
CA GLN A 166 15.25 8.03 29.77
C GLN A 166 14.03 8.69 29.12
N GLY A 167 13.01 7.89 28.78
CA GLY A 167 11.78 8.37 28.16
C GLY A 167 11.94 8.69 26.68
N GLN A 168 13.02 8.21 26.06
CA GLN A 168 13.37 8.46 24.66
C GLN A 168 13.77 7.17 23.96
N PHE A 169 13.67 7.19 22.63
CA PHE A 169 14.07 6.08 21.78
C PHE A 169 14.84 6.53 20.54
N LEU A 170 15.58 5.60 19.94
CA LEU A 170 16.34 5.73 18.71
C LEU A 170 15.75 4.80 17.63
N ILE A 171 15.55 5.34 16.44
CA ILE A 171 15.40 4.55 15.20
C ILE A 171 16.51 5.00 14.26
N LYS A 172 17.41 4.08 13.87
CA LYS A 172 18.56 4.41 13.03
C LYS A 172 18.87 3.29 12.05
N GLY A 173 18.99 3.65 10.79
CA GLY A 173 19.48 2.77 9.74
C GLY A 173 21.01 2.70 9.67
N TYR A 174 21.50 1.54 9.27
CA TYR A 174 22.90 1.25 9.04
C TYR A 174 23.02 0.58 7.67
N ALA A 175 23.58 1.32 6.71
CA ALA A 175 23.86 0.78 5.38
C ALA A 175 24.95 -0.29 5.41
N ASP A 176 25.94 -0.11 6.28
CA ASP A 176 27.01 -1.06 6.55
C ASP A 176 27.03 -1.44 8.03
N SER A 177 27.18 -2.73 8.34
CA SER A 177 27.27 -3.23 9.71
C SER A 177 28.15 -4.47 9.82
N THR A 178 28.54 -4.82 11.05
CA THR A 178 29.30 -6.05 11.32
C THR A 178 28.40 -7.29 11.48
N ILE A 179 27.07 -7.10 11.55
CA ILE A 179 26.10 -8.18 11.81
C ILE A 179 25.38 -8.67 10.57
N THR A 180 25.37 -7.87 9.50
CA THR A 180 24.81 -8.27 8.20
C THR A 180 25.51 -7.55 7.05
N THR A 181 25.57 -8.22 5.88
CA THR A 181 25.96 -7.61 4.61
C THR A 181 24.83 -6.82 3.95
N GLY A 182 23.61 -6.92 4.48
CA GLY A 182 22.47 -6.10 4.06
C GLY A 182 22.31 -4.84 4.92
N PHE A 183 21.14 -4.25 4.84
CA PHE A 183 20.78 -3.11 5.68
C PHE A 183 20.38 -3.57 7.10
N ALA A 184 20.81 -2.84 8.13
CA ALA A 184 20.35 -3.04 9.50
C ALA A 184 19.60 -1.82 10.04
N LEU A 185 18.43 -2.02 10.62
CA LEU A 185 17.66 -0.98 11.31
C LEU A 185 17.71 -1.25 12.82
N LEU A 186 18.28 -0.33 13.59
CA LEU A 186 18.19 -0.35 15.04
C LEU A 186 16.90 0.34 15.49
N VAL A 187 16.15 -0.34 16.36
CA VAL A 187 14.96 0.16 17.04
C VAL A 187 15.16 -0.04 18.54
N ALA A 188 15.53 1.02 19.25
CA ALA A 188 16.05 0.93 20.61
C ALA A 188 15.47 1.99 21.53
N GLY A 189 14.98 1.61 22.70
CA GLY A 189 14.70 2.54 23.80
C GLY A 189 15.85 2.64 24.79
N TYR A 190 15.83 3.65 25.66
CA TYR A 190 16.71 3.69 26.82
C TYR A 190 16.40 2.54 27.81
N ASP A 191 15.12 2.21 27.97
CA ASP A 191 14.64 1.04 28.69
C ASP A 191 13.67 0.18 27.86
N VAL A 192 13.07 -0.83 28.50
CA VAL A 192 12.15 -1.77 27.87
C VAL A 192 10.88 -1.08 27.38
N ASP A 193 10.32 -0.17 28.18
CA ASP A 193 9.08 0.53 27.83
C ASP A 193 9.34 1.49 26.66
N ASP A 194 10.47 2.18 26.66
CA ASP A 194 10.92 3.02 25.56
C ASP A 194 11.11 2.21 24.27
N THR A 195 11.62 0.98 24.37
CA THR A 195 11.82 0.10 23.20
C THR A 195 10.47 -0.30 22.60
N VAL A 196 9.48 -0.61 23.43
CA VAL A 196 8.11 -0.88 22.98
C VAL A 196 7.51 0.35 22.29
N LYS A 197 7.75 1.55 22.80
CA LYS A 197 7.31 2.81 22.17
C LYS A 197 8.02 3.06 20.83
N ALA A 198 9.31 2.73 20.73
CA ALA A 198 10.06 2.79 19.48
C ALA A 198 9.46 1.87 18.40
N SER A 199 9.19 0.61 18.75
CA SER A 199 8.54 -0.34 17.85
C SER A 199 7.14 0.13 17.46
N THR A 200 6.36 0.63 18.43
CA THR A 200 5.02 1.19 18.16
C THR A 200 5.09 2.38 17.21
N TYR A 201 6.07 3.27 17.36
CA TYR A 201 6.26 4.39 16.46
C TYR A 201 6.57 3.90 15.04
N LEU A 202 7.54 3.00 14.89
CA LEU A 202 7.95 2.44 13.60
C LEU A 202 6.80 1.76 12.85
N THR A 203 5.94 1.02 13.55
CA THR A 203 4.82 0.32 12.92
C THR A 203 3.68 1.24 12.48
N ASN A 204 3.60 2.46 13.02
CA ASN A 204 2.48 3.38 12.76
C ASN A 204 2.88 4.61 11.93
N LYS A 205 4.15 4.78 11.59
CA LYS A 205 4.69 5.95 10.90
C LYS A 205 5.66 5.54 9.81
N VAL A 206 5.61 6.24 8.68
CA VAL A 206 6.67 6.16 7.67
C VAL A 206 7.89 6.90 8.21
N VAL A 207 9.02 6.22 8.28
CA VAL A 207 10.29 6.77 8.75
C VAL A 207 11.30 6.79 7.62
N ASP A 208 12.06 7.88 7.50
CA ASP A 208 13.24 7.90 6.64
C ASP A 208 14.39 7.19 7.36
N THR A 209 14.67 5.95 6.96
CA THR A 209 15.71 5.13 7.57
C THR A 209 17.12 5.51 7.13
N SER A 210 17.29 6.49 6.24
CA SER A 210 18.59 7.10 5.95
C SER A 210 19.03 8.09 7.02
N LYS A 211 18.12 8.47 7.94
CA LYS A 211 18.35 9.38 9.05
C LYS A 211 18.33 8.64 10.38
N ALA A 212 18.96 9.25 11.38
CA ALA A 212 18.77 8.87 12.77
C ALA A 212 17.60 9.68 13.34
N LEU A 213 16.66 9.00 13.98
CA LEU A 213 15.49 9.60 14.60
C LEU A 213 15.55 9.41 16.12
N LYS A 214 15.40 10.50 16.86
CA LYS A 214 15.20 10.47 18.30
C LYS A 214 13.74 10.75 18.64
N GLY A 215 13.10 9.80 19.28
CA GLY A 215 11.72 9.88 19.72
C GLY A 215 11.57 10.20 21.20
N THR A 216 10.43 10.82 21.54
CA THR A 216 9.95 10.96 22.92
C THR A 216 8.83 9.95 23.16
N SER A 217 9.01 9.06 24.14
CA SER A 217 8.14 7.90 24.37
C SER A 217 6.73 8.27 24.82
N SER A 218 6.57 9.37 25.55
CA SER A 218 5.27 9.82 26.08
C SER A 218 4.36 10.42 25.00
N THR A 219 4.94 11.06 23.99
CA THR A 219 4.19 11.75 22.92
C THR A 219 4.19 10.98 21.60
N LEU A 220 5.10 10.01 21.44
CA LEU A 220 5.35 9.31 20.18
C LEU A 220 5.63 10.30 19.03
N VAL A 221 6.42 11.33 19.33
CA VAL A 221 6.95 12.28 18.35
C VAL A 221 8.45 12.06 18.24
N ALA A 222 8.96 11.97 17.00
CA ALA A 222 10.38 11.86 16.73
C ALA A 222 10.89 13.03 15.88
N VAL A 223 12.15 13.38 16.12
CA VAL A 223 12.88 14.38 15.35
C VAL A 223 14.12 13.74 14.76
N GLU A 224 14.51 14.20 13.57
CA GLU A 224 15.80 13.87 13.00
C GLU A 224 16.92 14.44 13.87
N ILE A 225 17.96 13.64 14.06
CA ILE A 225 19.17 14.05 14.75
C ILE A 225 20.36 13.87 13.81
N GLU A 226 21.26 14.85 13.80
CA GLU A 226 22.58 14.67 13.22
C GLU A 226 23.36 13.68 14.09
N GLU A 227 24.15 12.82 13.44
CA GLU A 227 24.98 11.85 14.16
C GLU A 227 25.98 12.59 15.06
N ALA A 228 26.19 12.08 16.27
CA ALA A 228 27.25 12.53 17.17
C ALA A 228 28.61 11.95 16.74
#